data_AF-A0A519L306-F1
#
_entry.id   AF-A0A519L306-F1
#
_cell.length_a   1.000
_cell.length_b   1.000
_cell.length_c   1.000
_cell.angle_alpha   90.00
_cell.angle_beta   90.00
_cell.angle_gamma   90.00
#
_symmetry.space_group_name_H-M   'P 1'
#
loop_
_entity.id
_entity.type
_entity.pdbx_description
1 polymer ?
#
loop_
_entity_poly.entity_id
_entity_poly.type
_entity_poly.pdbx_seq_one_letter_code
_entity_poly.pdbx_strand_id
1 'polypeptide(L)'
;MTNLKKILFITTMTLLVYSCTTETKKQEKEENQTEQKVAESNNFEGNYVNNSYNQRKEGYDWVAVIVSKESDNQLKIGVRSRADKKKPTCTFDVIAQKFDENTYTSVVQDKKVLFHFSENSISIETEKKEDSGILNFYCSGGASIADNYTKINEPLDETQIDKTKP
;
A
#
# COMPACT_ATOMS: atom_id res chain seq x y z
N MET A 1 -3.45 11.40 -75.68
CA MET A 1 -2.43 12.37 -76.15
C MET A 1 -1.51 12.68 -74.97
N THR A 2 -0.41 11.95 -74.86
CA THR A 2 0.97 12.31 -75.26
C THR A 2 1.74 13.08 -74.18
N ASN A 3 2.81 12.40 -73.74
CA ASN A 3 3.97 12.85 -72.97
C ASN A 3 4.38 14.31 -73.15
N LEU A 4 4.85 14.95 -72.06
CA LEU A 4 5.82 16.04 -72.15
C LEU A 4 6.74 16.09 -70.90
N LYS A 5 8.03 15.83 -71.11
CA LYS A 5 9.15 16.11 -70.19
C LYS A 5 9.55 17.59 -70.29
N LYS A 6 9.79 18.28 -69.15
CA LYS A 6 10.77 19.39 -68.90
C LYS A 6 10.95 19.50 -67.37
N ILE A 7 12.08 19.15 -66.73
CA ILE A 7 13.41 19.79 -66.56
C ILE A 7 13.40 21.11 -65.74
N LEU A 8 14.34 21.16 -64.76
CA LEU A 8 14.90 22.24 -63.90
C LEU A 8 14.32 22.39 -62.48
N PHE A 9 15.01 21.90 -61.42
CA PHE A 9 16.09 22.53 -60.60
C PHE A 9 15.58 23.81 -59.88
N ILE A 10 15.64 23.99 -58.56
CA ILE A 10 16.74 23.77 -57.59
C ILE A 10 16.15 23.49 -56.19
N THR A 11 16.61 22.42 -55.54
CA THR A 11 16.32 22.05 -54.15
C THR A 11 17.07 22.95 -53.17
N THR A 12 16.35 23.59 -52.26
CA THR A 12 16.89 24.36 -51.12
C THR A 12 16.69 23.55 -49.84
N MET A 13 17.75 22.95 -49.32
CA MET A 13 17.83 22.42 -47.95
C MET A 13 19.29 22.12 -47.62
N THR A 14 19.84 22.81 -46.64
CA THR A 14 20.85 22.23 -45.73
C THR A 14 21.09 23.16 -44.55
N LEU A 15 20.72 22.67 -43.37
CA LEU A 15 21.30 23.03 -42.07
C LEU A 15 22.79 22.72 -42.07
N LEU A 16 23.58 23.49 -41.32
CA LEU A 16 24.74 22.95 -40.59
C LEU A 16 24.91 23.63 -39.23
N VAL A 17 24.88 22.79 -38.20
CA VAL A 17 25.32 23.01 -36.82
C VAL A 17 26.84 22.90 -36.74
N TYR A 18 27.47 23.63 -35.81
CA TYR A 18 28.81 23.30 -35.31
C TYR A 18 28.83 23.44 -33.78
N SER A 19 28.75 22.28 -33.10
CA SER A 19 29.21 22.07 -31.73
C SER A 19 30.65 21.59 -31.81
N CYS A 20 31.53 22.12 -30.96
CA CYS A 20 32.96 21.78 -30.94
C CYS A 20 33.28 20.95 -29.69
N THR A 21 34.09 19.92 -29.92
CA THR A 21 34.44 18.81 -29.03
C THR A 21 35.81 19.02 -28.37
N THR A 22 36.07 18.30 -27.28
CA THR A 22 37.41 17.74 -27.02
C THR A 22 37.31 16.55 -26.04
N GLU A 23 37.79 15.39 -26.49
CA GLU A 23 37.83 14.12 -25.75
C GLU A 23 39.20 13.87 -25.10
N THR A 24 39.28 12.95 -24.11
CA THR A 24 40.29 11.85 -24.09
C THR A 24 39.85 10.70 -23.15
N LYS A 25 40.10 9.47 -23.63
CA LYS A 25 39.74 8.09 -23.21
C LYS A 25 40.31 7.56 -21.88
N LYS A 26 39.60 6.58 -21.25
CA LYS A 26 40.11 5.22 -20.90
C LYS A 26 39.01 4.24 -20.44
N GLN A 27 39.28 2.95 -20.63
CA GLN A 27 38.42 1.75 -20.56
C GLN A 27 38.11 1.22 -19.13
N GLU A 28 37.16 0.27 -19.08
CA GLU A 28 36.77 -0.65 -17.99
C GLU A 28 35.98 0.03 -16.85
N LYS A 29 34.82 -0.45 -16.40
CA LYS A 29 34.41 -1.83 -16.11
C LYS A 29 32.88 -1.87 -16.02
N GLU A 30 32.29 -2.92 -16.56
CA GLU A 30 30.89 -3.29 -16.34
C GLU A 30 30.73 -3.64 -14.85
N GLU A 31 30.35 -2.65 -14.03
CA GLU A 31 29.84 -2.92 -12.70
C GLU A 31 28.42 -3.44 -12.87
N ASN A 32 28.36 -4.77 -12.88
CA ASN A 32 27.25 -5.53 -12.35
C ASN A 32 26.99 -5.00 -10.92
N GLN A 33 26.20 -3.94 -10.82
CA GLN A 33 25.47 -3.60 -9.61
C GLN A 33 24.45 -4.72 -9.44
N THR A 34 24.94 -5.84 -8.90
CA THR A 34 24.13 -6.66 -8.04
C THR A 34 23.80 -5.75 -6.87
N GLU A 35 22.75 -4.95 -7.06
CA GLU A 35 22.01 -4.34 -5.98
C GLU A 35 21.57 -5.53 -5.14
N GLN A 36 22.39 -5.85 -4.15
CA GLN A 36 22.06 -6.79 -3.13
C GLN A 36 20.79 -6.20 -2.52
N LYS A 37 19.62 -6.72 -2.94
CA LYS A 37 18.35 -6.60 -2.21
C LYS A 37 18.70 -7.10 -0.82
N VAL A 38 19.15 -6.18 0.03
CA VAL A 38 19.08 -6.36 1.47
C VAL A 38 17.64 -6.76 1.63
N ALA A 39 17.42 -8.02 2.02
CA ALA A 39 16.08 -8.47 2.34
C ALA A 39 15.63 -7.55 3.47
N GLU A 40 14.91 -6.50 3.10
CA GLU A 40 14.28 -5.58 4.01
C GLU A 40 13.37 -6.50 4.81
N SER A 41 13.73 -6.74 6.07
CA SER A 41 12.85 -7.45 6.96
C SER A 41 11.67 -6.52 7.14
N ASN A 42 10.64 -6.68 6.32
CA ASN A 42 9.48 -5.80 6.33
C ASN A 42 8.84 -5.90 7.71
N ASN A 43 9.08 -4.90 8.54
CA ASN A 43 8.52 -4.83 9.87
C ASN A 43 7.08 -4.32 9.76
N PHE A 44 6.15 -5.26 9.66
CA PHE A 44 4.71 -5.00 9.59
C PHE A 44 4.10 -4.62 10.94
N GLU A 45 4.85 -4.71 12.05
CA GLU A 45 4.34 -4.36 13.37
C GLU A 45 4.13 -2.84 13.48
N GLY A 46 3.08 -2.46 14.21
CA GLY A 46 2.73 -1.07 14.46
C GLY A 46 1.25 -0.80 14.32
N ASN A 47 0.93 0.49 14.31
CA ASN A 47 -0.43 0.99 14.21
C ASN A 47 -0.66 1.58 12.82
N TYR A 48 -1.80 1.25 12.24
CA TYR A 48 -2.26 1.78 10.97
C TYR A 48 -3.62 2.41 11.18
N VAL A 49 -3.93 3.50 10.49
CA VAL A 49 -5.18 4.24 10.67
C VAL A 49 -5.79 4.58 9.32
N ASN A 50 -7.12 4.63 9.27
CA ASN A 50 -7.79 5.11 8.07
C ASN A 50 -7.68 6.64 7.95
N ASN A 51 -8.02 7.18 6.78
CA ASN A 51 -7.84 8.61 6.47
C ASN A 51 -8.54 9.56 7.45
N SER A 52 -9.66 9.12 8.05
CA SER A 52 -10.44 9.93 9.00
C SER A 52 -9.70 10.21 10.32
N TYR A 53 -8.64 9.47 10.64
CA TYR A 53 -7.80 9.72 11.82
C TYR A 53 -7.17 11.12 11.83
N ASN A 54 -6.93 11.72 10.65
CA ASN A 54 -6.39 13.08 10.56
C ASN A 54 -7.34 14.13 11.17
N GLN A 55 -8.65 13.85 11.17
CA GLN A 55 -9.69 14.72 11.73
C GLN A 55 -10.14 14.28 13.14
N ARG A 56 -9.41 13.38 13.79
CA ARG A 56 -9.78 12.85 15.12
C ARG A 56 -10.02 13.95 16.17
N LYS A 57 -9.27 15.04 16.11
CA LYS A 57 -9.40 16.18 17.03
C LYS A 57 -10.72 16.94 16.84
N GLU A 58 -11.26 16.94 15.62
CA GLU A 58 -12.55 17.56 15.29
C GLU A 58 -13.75 16.70 15.73
N GLY A 59 -13.52 15.45 16.14
CA GLY A 59 -14.58 14.54 16.57
C GLY A 59 -15.02 13.52 15.54
N TYR A 60 -14.32 13.41 14.41
CA TYR A 60 -14.60 12.38 13.41
C TYR A 60 -14.33 10.99 13.97
N ASP A 61 -15.12 10.04 13.49
CA ASP A 61 -14.82 8.62 13.66
C ASP A 61 -13.55 8.25 12.90
N TRP A 62 -12.82 7.31 13.46
CA TRP A 62 -11.65 6.73 12.82
C TRP A 62 -11.51 5.28 13.27
N VAL A 63 -10.79 4.50 12.47
CA VAL A 63 -10.52 3.09 12.71
C VAL A 63 -9.02 2.87 12.59
N ALA A 64 -8.47 2.07 13.51
CA ALA A 64 -7.09 1.63 13.49
C ALA A 64 -6.99 0.11 13.32
N VAL A 65 -5.89 -0.30 12.70
CA VAL A 65 -5.40 -1.67 12.67
C VAL A 65 -4.12 -1.73 13.50
N ILE A 66 -4.09 -2.62 14.48
CA ILE A 66 -2.97 -2.85 15.39
C ILE A 66 -2.36 -4.18 14.98
N VAL A 67 -1.10 -4.16 14.57
CA VAL A 67 -0.37 -5.33 14.10
C VAL A 67 0.77 -5.61 15.07
N SER A 68 0.84 -6.85 15.54
CA SER A 68 1.91 -7.33 16.42
C SER A 68 2.36 -8.72 16.00
N LYS A 69 3.62 -9.06 16.26
CA LYS A 69 4.14 -10.41 15.99
C LYS A 69 3.52 -11.43 16.94
N GLU A 70 3.01 -12.53 16.39
CA GLU A 70 2.55 -13.70 17.17
C GLU A 70 3.60 -14.83 17.12
N SER A 71 4.12 -15.13 15.93
CA SER A 71 5.24 -16.05 15.71
C SER A 71 5.97 -15.69 14.40
N ASP A 72 6.97 -16.47 13.96
CA ASP A 72 7.77 -16.12 12.78
C ASP A 72 6.97 -16.01 11.47
N ASN A 73 5.83 -16.70 11.37
CA ASN A 73 4.96 -16.66 10.20
C ASN A 73 3.53 -16.22 10.56
N GLN A 74 3.34 -15.59 11.71
CA GLN A 74 2.02 -15.18 12.18
C GLN A 74 2.04 -13.78 12.73
N LEU A 75 1.02 -13.03 12.34
CA LEU A 75 0.71 -11.72 12.90
C LEU A 75 -0.61 -11.79 13.65
N LYS A 76 -0.65 -11.12 14.78
CA LYS A 76 -1.87 -10.81 15.50
C LYS A 76 -2.35 -9.44 15.04
N ILE A 77 -3.56 -9.40 14.47
CA ILE A 77 -4.16 -8.22 13.86
C ILE A 77 -5.46 -7.91 14.60
N GLY A 78 -5.53 -6.70 15.18
CA GLY A 78 -6.74 -6.17 15.80
C GLY A 78 -7.23 -4.92 15.07
N VAL A 79 -8.53 -4.81 14.80
CA VAL A 79 -9.16 -3.59 14.28
C VAL A 79 -9.98 -2.95 15.40
N ARG A 80 -9.77 -1.66 15.64
CA ARG A 80 -10.43 -0.91 16.70
C ARG A 80 -10.90 0.44 16.20
N SER A 81 -12.14 0.77 16.49
CA SER A 81 -12.70 2.08 16.25
C SER A 81 -12.49 3.02 17.44
N ARG A 82 -12.68 4.31 17.17
CA ARG A 82 -12.82 5.34 18.20
C ARG A 82 -13.93 5.01 19.21
N ALA A 83 -13.70 5.29 20.49
CA ALA A 83 -14.57 4.93 21.62
C ALA A 83 -14.77 6.00 22.71
N ASP A 84 -14.07 7.15 22.67
CA ASP A 84 -14.22 8.24 23.66
C ASP A 84 -15.53 9.03 23.51
N LYS A 85 -15.94 9.33 22.27
CA LYS A 85 -17.12 10.16 22.00
C LYS A 85 -18.42 9.36 21.88
N LYS A 86 -18.31 8.10 21.49
CA LYS A 86 -19.44 7.20 21.26
C LYS A 86 -19.00 5.75 21.42
N LYS A 87 -19.97 4.83 21.44
CA LYS A 87 -19.67 3.39 21.49
C LYS A 87 -18.79 2.98 20.30
N PRO A 88 -17.82 2.07 20.50
CA PRO A 88 -17.06 1.48 19.41
C PRO A 88 -17.99 0.98 18.30
N THR A 89 -17.65 1.31 17.07
CA THR A 89 -18.40 0.90 15.88
C THR A 89 -17.76 -0.27 15.16
N CYS A 90 -16.43 -0.42 15.22
CA CYS A 90 -15.69 -1.54 14.64
C CYS A 90 -14.77 -2.21 15.67
N THR A 91 -14.84 -3.55 15.73
CA THR A 91 -13.99 -4.42 16.57
C THR A 91 -13.79 -5.76 15.86
N PHE A 92 -12.54 -6.14 15.61
CA PHE A 92 -12.17 -7.42 14.99
C PHE A 92 -10.80 -7.88 15.48
N ASP A 93 -10.62 -9.20 15.66
CA ASP A 93 -9.38 -9.80 16.13
C ASP A 93 -9.10 -11.09 15.39
N VAL A 94 -7.87 -11.26 14.93
CA VAL A 94 -7.47 -12.46 14.20
C VAL A 94 -5.97 -12.74 14.29
N ILE A 95 -5.62 -14.02 14.17
CA ILE A 95 -4.26 -14.45 13.85
C ILE A 95 -4.20 -14.70 12.35
N ALA A 96 -3.34 -13.96 11.66
CA ALA A 96 -3.12 -14.08 10.22
C ALA A 96 -1.82 -14.86 9.96
N GLN A 97 -1.88 -15.81 9.04
CA GLN A 97 -0.76 -16.64 8.61
C GLN A 97 -0.07 -16.00 7.40
N LYS A 98 1.26 -16.03 7.37
CA LYS A 98 2.04 -15.57 6.22
C LYS A 98 1.67 -16.38 4.97
N PHE A 99 1.33 -15.68 3.89
CA PHE A 99 1.04 -16.29 2.59
C PHE A 99 2.17 -16.04 1.60
N ASP A 100 2.69 -14.81 1.55
CA ASP A 100 3.86 -14.44 0.76
C ASP A 100 4.71 -13.36 1.48
N GLU A 101 5.62 -12.67 0.77
CA GLU A 101 6.49 -11.63 1.36
C GLU A 101 5.70 -10.50 2.04
N ASN A 102 4.57 -10.09 1.45
CA ASN A 102 3.81 -8.90 1.84
C ASN A 102 2.34 -9.19 2.16
N THR A 103 1.90 -10.44 2.06
CA THR A 103 0.51 -10.83 2.31
C THR A 103 0.43 -11.81 3.46
N TYR A 104 -0.45 -11.50 4.40
CA TYR A 104 -0.93 -12.42 5.43
C TYR A 104 -2.39 -12.74 5.19
N THR A 105 -2.85 -13.90 5.64
CA THR A 105 -4.21 -14.36 5.38
C THR A 105 -4.82 -15.03 6.61
N SER A 106 -6.13 -14.96 6.72
CA SER A 106 -6.87 -15.75 7.71
C SER A 106 -8.21 -16.21 7.15
N VAL A 107 -8.82 -17.20 7.80
CA VAL A 107 -10.15 -17.70 7.44
C VAL A 107 -11.15 -17.16 8.45
N VAL A 108 -12.10 -16.38 7.97
CA VAL A 108 -13.13 -15.70 8.76
C VAL A 108 -14.48 -16.09 8.19
N GLN A 109 -15.31 -16.80 8.99
CA GLN A 109 -16.61 -17.34 8.54
C GLN A 109 -16.49 -18.12 7.21
N ASP A 110 -15.52 -19.04 7.13
CA ASP A 110 -15.21 -19.85 5.94
C ASP A 110 -14.76 -19.06 4.70
N LYS A 111 -14.49 -17.76 4.83
CA LYS A 111 -13.98 -16.90 3.76
C LYS A 111 -12.55 -16.49 4.02
N LYS A 112 -11.73 -16.49 2.97
CA LYS A 112 -10.32 -16.07 3.07
C LYS A 112 -10.23 -14.55 3.04
N VAL A 113 -9.67 -13.98 4.10
CA VAL A 113 -9.36 -12.56 4.25
C VAL A 113 -7.87 -12.38 4.01
N LEU A 114 -7.53 -11.35 3.23
CA LEU A 114 -6.20 -10.95 2.83
C LEU A 114 -5.82 -9.66 3.56
N PHE A 115 -4.60 -9.63 4.07
CA PHE A 115 -3.95 -8.48 4.69
C PHE A 115 -2.72 -8.15 3.85
N HIS A 116 -2.85 -7.21 2.92
CA HIS A 116 -1.75 -6.82 2.04
C HIS A 116 -1.00 -5.64 2.62
N PHE A 117 0.29 -5.84 2.87
CA PHE A 117 1.18 -4.81 3.33
C PHE A 117 1.91 -4.16 2.17
N SER A 118 2.09 -2.85 2.26
CA SER A 118 3.06 -2.09 1.48
C SER A 118 4.01 -1.36 2.43
N GLU A 119 4.91 -0.51 1.91
CA GLU A 119 5.90 0.23 2.70
C GLU A 119 5.30 0.88 3.96
N ASN A 120 4.15 1.54 3.82
CA ASN A 120 3.50 2.28 4.91
C ASN A 120 1.99 2.06 4.96
N SER A 121 1.48 0.97 4.40
CA SER A 121 0.05 0.68 4.47
C SER A 121 -0.27 -0.79 4.69
N ILE A 122 -1.49 -1.03 5.15
CA ILE A 122 -2.15 -2.32 5.12
C ILE A 122 -3.51 -2.14 4.45
N SER A 123 -3.86 -3.01 3.51
CA SER A 123 -5.24 -3.16 3.03
C SER A 123 -5.84 -4.45 3.56
N ILE A 124 -7.14 -4.40 3.85
CA ILE A 124 -7.93 -5.56 4.30
C ILE A 124 -9.00 -5.81 3.25
N GLU A 125 -9.02 -7.02 2.69
CA GLU A 125 -10.04 -7.43 1.72
C GLU A 125 -10.31 -8.93 1.79
N THR A 126 -11.38 -9.40 1.16
CA THR A 126 -11.59 -10.83 0.93
C THR A 126 -10.92 -11.24 -0.37
N GLU A 127 -10.42 -12.47 -0.45
CA GLU A 127 -9.83 -13.02 -1.69
C GLU A 127 -10.82 -12.95 -2.87
N LYS A 128 -12.11 -13.11 -2.57
CA LYS A 128 -13.21 -12.98 -3.53
C LYS A 128 -14.04 -11.77 -3.20
N LYS A 129 -14.27 -10.89 -4.17
CA LYS A 129 -15.01 -9.63 -3.96
C LYS A 129 -16.46 -9.86 -3.53
N GLU A 130 -17.09 -10.92 -4.04
CA GLU A 130 -18.43 -11.35 -3.68
C GLU A 130 -18.58 -11.72 -2.19
N ASP A 131 -17.48 -12.07 -1.52
CA ASP A 131 -17.46 -12.44 -0.11
C ASP A 131 -17.25 -11.22 0.83
N SER A 132 -17.02 -10.03 0.29
CA SER A 132 -16.67 -8.81 1.05
C SER A 132 -17.69 -8.44 2.15
N GLY A 133 -18.94 -8.88 2.00
CA GLY A 133 -19.99 -8.68 2.99
C GLY A 133 -19.64 -9.21 4.39
N ILE A 134 -18.78 -10.23 4.50
CA ILE A 134 -18.34 -10.76 5.80
C ILE A 134 -17.58 -9.73 6.64
N LEU A 135 -16.88 -8.79 6.00
CA LEU A 135 -16.09 -7.76 6.68
C LEU A 135 -16.98 -6.67 7.30
N ASN A 136 -18.24 -6.58 6.87
CA ASN A 136 -19.22 -5.64 7.44
C ASN A 136 -19.71 -6.09 8.82
N PHE A 137 -19.68 -7.39 9.15
CA PHE A 137 -20.15 -7.89 10.45
C PHE A 137 -19.33 -7.37 11.64
N TYR A 138 -18.11 -6.90 11.37
CA TYR A 138 -17.21 -6.37 12.38
C TYR A 138 -17.36 -4.88 12.59
N CYS A 139 -18.29 -4.25 11.87
CA CYS A 139 -18.61 -2.83 11.98
C CYS A 139 -20.13 -2.58 12.07
N SER A 140 -20.52 -1.57 12.84
CA SER A 140 -21.91 -1.11 12.95
C SER A 140 -22.22 -0.03 11.92
N GLY A 141 -23.51 0.15 11.60
CA GLY A 141 -23.97 1.28 10.76
C GLY A 141 -23.65 1.17 9.27
N GLY A 142 -23.40 -0.05 8.76
CA GLY A 142 -23.11 -0.30 7.35
C GLY A 142 -21.64 -0.05 6.95
N ALA A 143 -20.77 0.25 7.91
CA ALA A 143 -19.32 0.33 7.70
C ALA A 143 -18.70 -1.08 7.54
N SER A 144 -17.43 -1.11 7.19
CA SER A 144 -16.65 -2.32 6.97
C SER A 144 -15.23 -2.16 7.50
N ILE A 145 -14.58 -3.27 7.88
CA ILE A 145 -13.13 -3.28 8.09
C ILE A 145 -12.35 -3.38 6.78
N ALA A 146 -13.04 -3.53 5.64
CA ALA A 146 -12.43 -3.48 4.32
C ALA A 146 -12.05 -2.03 3.96
N ASP A 147 -10.77 -1.68 4.13
CA ASP A 147 -10.24 -0.35 3.83
C ASP A 147 -8.72 -0.41 3.61
N ASN A 148 -8.13 0.73 3.26
CA ASN A 148 -6.70 0.98 3.30
C ASN A 148 -6.36 1.81 4.54
N TYR A 149 -5.34 1.37 5.27
CA TYR A 149 -4.88 2.01 6.49
C TYR A 149 -3.41 2.41 6.34
N THR A 150 -3.06 3.61 6.78
CA THR A 150 -1.70 4.14 6.71
C THR A 150 -1.01 4.00 8.06
N LYS A 151 0.24 3.55 8.04
CA LYS A 151 1.07 3.39 9.23
C LYS A 151 1.31 4.75 9.88
N ILE A 152 1.24 4.79 11.21
CA ILE A 152 1.60 5.96 12.02
C ILE A 152 2.80 5.63 12.90
N ASN A 153 3.62 6.65 13.17
CA ASN A 153 4.81 6.52 14.00
C ASN A 153 4.55 6.84 15.46
N GLU A 154 3.43 7.52 15.77
CA GLU A 154 3.00 7.74 17.14
C GLU A 154 2.18 6.56 17.72
N PRO A 155 2.20 6.37 19.04
CA PRO A 155 1.23 5.53 19.71
C PRO A 155 -0.20 6.02 19.47
N LEU A 156 -1.16 5.09 19.42
CA LEU A 156 -2.58 5.44 19.45
C LEU A 156 -2.93 6.07 20.80
N ASP A 157 -3.81 7.06 20.79
CA ASP A 157 -4.34 7.65 22.01
C ASP A 157 -5.29 6.65 22.70
N GLU A 158 -4.80 5.99 23.75
CA GLU A 158 -5.55 4.99 24.52
C GLU A 158 -6.83 5.53 25.17
N THR A 159 -6.97 6.86 25.28
CA THR A 159 -8.21 7.48 25.78
C THR A 159 -9.29 7.52 24.72
N GLN A 160 -8.92 7.53 23.43
CA GLN A 160 -9.83 7.68 22.29
C GLN A 160 -10.23 6.37 21.62
N ILE A 161 -9.54 5.27 21.87
CA ILE A 161 -9.73 4.00 21.16
C ILE A 161 -10.44 2.95 22.00
N ASP A 162 -11.16 2.05 21.33
CA ASP A 162 -11.67 0.82 21.94
C ASP A 162 -10.54 0.03 22.61
N LYS A 163 -10.76 -0.32 23.89
CA LYS A 163 -9.78 -0.99 24.76
C LYS A 163 -9.91 -2.50 24.78
N THR A 164 -10.84 -3.05 24.00
CA THR A 164 -10.90 -4.49 23.77
C THR A 164 -9.53 -4.94 23.28
N LYS A 165 -8.93 -5.93 23.94
CA LYS A 165 -7.59 -6.38 23.57
C LYS A 165 -7.71 -7.45 22.48
N PRO A 166 -6.90 -7.38 21.41
CA PRO A 166 -6.72 -8.51 20.52
C PRO A 166 -6.15 -9.69 21.29
#